data_AF-A0A350J7S8-F1
#
_entry.id   AF-A0A350J7S8-F1
#
_cell.length_a   1.000
_cell.length_b   1.000
_cell.length_c   1.000
_cell.angle_alpha   90.00
_cell.angle_beta   90.00
_cell.angle_gamma   90.00
#
_symmetry.space_group_name_H-M   'P 1'
#
loop_
_entity.id
_entity.type
_entity.pdbx_description
1 polymer ?
#
loop_
_entity_poly.entity_id
_entity_poly.type
_entity_poly.pdbx_seq_one_letter_code
_entity_poly.pdbx_strand_id
1 'polypeptide(L)'
;MKRIFAMFLVLACLCSCTEKTEVTRETTKETTEETSETTTSDVVVIDMVGGWEIGSYDINGNNEPVFTAATEDLTDVTLTPALYLGSQLVAGTNHCFLAHAAEPDGLTYWAAVYIYEDLSGNCELTKLVPIDIDADSDGPQIPAEDFSKPYNWNIPDTADLQAEKLNMYLDATEAICFECVVDPVAYLGSNGDDHCFLEYCTPVDPAYGPFWSVTHILEYEDGSLEYIGGKTLDIGYLN
;
A
#
# COMPACT_ATOMS: atom_id res chain seq x y z
N MET A 1 -2.41 -8.52 44.29
CA MET A 1 -2.80 -7.56 45.35
C MET A 1 -3.71 -6.52 44.72
N LYS A 2 -4.99 -6.46 45.16
CA LYS A 2 -5.99 -5.50 44.68
C LYS A 2 -5.83 -4.17 45.40
N ARG A 3 -5.89 -3.04 44.67
CA ARG A 3 -6.11 -1.72 45.26
C ARG A 3 -7.32 -1.07 44.59
N ILE A 4 -8.31 -0.78 45.43
CA ILE A 4 -9.57 -0.10 45.16
C ILE A 4 -9.41 1.35 45.58
N PHE A 5 -9.85 2.31 44.77
CA PHE A 5 -10.29 3.67 45.15
C PHE A 5 -11.29 4.13 44.07
N ALA A 6 -12.60 4.07 44.31
CA ALA A 6 -13.46 5.02 45.03
C ALA A 6 -13.95 6.21 44.17
N MET A 7 -15.15 5.98 43.64
CA MET A 7 -16.23 6.80 43.07
C MET A 7 -16.59 8.12 43.79
N PHE A 8 -16.98 9.15 43.01
CA PHE A 8 -17.96 10.23 43.31
C PHE A 8 -18.55 10.70 41.95
N LEU A 9 -19.78 10.37 41.55
CA LEU A 9 -21.13 10.85 41.93
C LEU A 9 -21.59 12.17 41.25
N VAL A 10 -22.29 12.00 40.11
CA VAL A 10 -23.58 12.57 39.63
C VAL A 10 -23.85 14.09 39.73
N LEU A 11 -24.24 14.70 38.59
CA LEU A 11 -25.42 15.59 38.54
C LEU A 11 -26.13 15.53 37.18
N ALA A 12 -27.39 15.13 37.19
CA ALA A 12 -28.32 15.14 36.06
C ALA A 12 -29.18 16.42 36.09
N CYS A 13 -29.53 16.95 34.92
CA CYS A 13 -30.62 17.92 34.79
C CYS A 13 -31.45 17.59 33.53
N LEU A 14 -32.67 17.14 33.78
CA LEU A 14 -33.75 17.04 32.79
C LEU A 14 -34.56 18.33 32.84
N CYS A 15 -34.95 18.88 31.70
CA CYS A 15 -36.25 19.54 31.60
C CYS A 15 -36.79 19.53 30.16
N SER A 16 -38.04 19.11 30.08
CA SER A 16 -38.89 18.93 28.90
C SER A 16 -39.56 20.25 28.48
N CYS A 17 -39.90 20.41 27.20
CA CYS A 17 -41.26 20.78 26.77
C CYS A 17 -41.45 20.63 25.25
N THR A 18 -42.59 20.06 24.90
CA THR A 18 -43.17 19.90 23.56
C THR A 18 -44.08 21.10 23.27
N GLU A 19 -44.11 21.61 22.04
CA GLU A 19 -45.37 22.02 21.41
C GLU A 19 -45.24 22.13 19.88
N LYS A 20 -46.37 21.90 19.23
CA LYS A 20 -46.60 21.65 17.80
C LYS A 20 -47.38 22.83 17.25
N THR A 21 -46.96 23.49 16.17
CA THR A 21 -47.87 24.26 15.30
C THR A 21 -47.34 24.34 13.87
N GLU A 22 -48.27 24.30 12.94
CA GLU A 22 -48.21 23.99 11.51
C GLU A 22 -48.17 25.27 10.64
N VAL A 23 -47.99 25.10 9.32
CA VAL A 23 -48.50 25.92 8.19
C VAL A 23 -47.50 26.83 7.42
N THR A 24 -47.08 26.30 6.25
CA THR A 24 -47.13 26.87 4.86
C THR A 24 -46.04 27.82 4.29
N ARG A 25 -45.50 27.36 3.13
CA ARG A 25 -45.02 28.00 1.87
C ARG A 25 -44.59 29.49 1.89
N GLU A 26 -43.50 29.96 1.26
CA GLU A 26 -43.08 29.89 -0.15
C GLU A 26 -41.60 30.30 -0.32
N THR A 27 -40.90 29.64 -1.25
CA THR A 27 -40.09 30.15 -2.37
C THR A 27 -39.38 31.52 -2.29
N THR A 28 -38.03 31.44 -2.34
CA THR A 28 -37.08 32.25 -3.14
C THR A 28 -36.47 33.56 -2.60
N LYS A 29 -35.13 33.52 -2.64
CA LYS A 29 -34.10 34.52 -3.00
C LYS A 29 -33.17 35.03 -1.90
N GLU A 30 -31.89 34.85 -2.21
CA GLU A 30 -30.64 35.27 -1.58
C GLU A 30 -30.66 36.66 -0.96
N THR A 31 -29.94 36.83 0.16
CA THR A 31 -28.94 37.89 0.39
C THR A 31 -28.13 37.57 1.66
N THR A 32 -26.82 37.46 1.48
CA THR A 32 -25.65 37.60 2.38
C THR A 32 -25.89 38.59 3.54
N GLU A 33 -25.52 38.42 4.81
CA GLU A 33 -24.22 38.12 5.43
C GLU A 33 -24.45 38.05 6.97
N GLU A 34 -23.75 37.16 7.69
CA GLU A 34 -23.14 37.35 9.03
C GLU A 34 -22.99 36.02 9.79
N THR A 35 -21.74 35.54 9.77
CA THR A 35 -20.94 35.14 10.94
C THR A 35 -21.59 34.22 11.98
N SER A 36 -21.25 32.93 11.87
CA SER A 36 -21.05 32.08 13.05
C SER A 36 -19.89 31.14 12.77
N GLU A 37 -18.78 31.42 13.44
CA GLU A 37 -17.59 30.59 13.48
C GLU A 37 -17.96 29.19 13.97
N THR A 38 -17.70 28.18 13.15
CA THR A 38 -17.47 26.82 13.61
C THR A 38 -16.32 26.31 12.77
N THR A 39 -15.14 26.34 13.35
CA THR A 39 -13.90 25.83 12.77
C THR A 39 -14.02 24.32 12.61
N THR A 40 -14.69 23.89 11.55
CA THR A 40 -14.43 22.59 10.94
C THR A 40 -13.17 22.82 10.13
N SER A 41 -12.05 22.28 10.62
CA SER A 41 -10.82 22.20 9.84
C SER A 41 -11.12 21.39 8.58
N ASP A 42 -11.45 22.08 7.49
CA ASP A 42 -11.47 21.52 6.15
C ASP A 42 -10.05 21.00 5.88
N VAL A 43 -9.90 19.68 5.90
CA VAL A 43 -8.77 19.04 5.24
C VAL A 43 -8.97 19.32 3.75
N VAL A 44 -8.30 20.35 3.26
CA VAL A 44 -8.14 20.56 1.83
C VAL A 44 -7.29 19.40 1.34
N VAL A 45 -7.93 18.36 0.82
CA VAL A 45 -7.26 17.36 -0.01
C VAL A 45 -6.88 18.10 -1.29
N ILE A 46 -5.67 18.66 -1.31
CA ILE A 46 -5.04 19.11 -2.55
C ILE A 46 -4.75 17.85 -3.36
N ASP A 47 -5.64 17.55 -4.29
CA ASP A 47 -5.40 16.56 -5.34
C ASP A 47 -4.23 17.07 -6.20
N MET A 48 -3.02 16.66 -5.86
CA MET A 48 -1.81 17.11 -6.53
C MET A 48 -1.69 16.37 -7.85
N VAL A 49 -2.21 17.00 -8.91
CA VAL A 49 -2.05 16.56 -10.31
C VAL A 49 -0.59 16.15 -10.55
N GLY A 50 -0.38 14.87 -10.92
CA GLY A 50 0.93 14.29 -11.20
C GLY A 50 1.55 13.46 -10.06
N GLY A 51 0.88 13.30 -8.91
CA GLY A 51 1.25 12.34 -7.87
C GLY A 51 0.79 10.92 -8.16
N TRP A 52 1.46 9.94 -7.54
CA TRP A 52 0.95 8.57 -7.46
C TRP A 52 -0.08 8.46 -6.34
N GLU A 53 -1.22 7.87 -6.67
CA GLU A 53 -2.28 7.46 -5.75
C GLU A 53 -2.13 5.98 -5.44
N ILE A 54 -2.37 5.60 -4.18
CA ILE A 54 -2.36 4.21 -3.74
C ILE A 54 -3.56 3.46 -4.35
N GLY A 55 -3.30 2.28 -4.89
CA GLY A 55 -4.31 1.39 -5.45
C GLY A 55 -5.12 0.64 -4.39
N SER A 56 -6.17 -0.07 -4.83
CA SER A 56 -6.97 -0.94 -3.95
C SER A 56 -6.30 -2.26 -3.61
N TYR A 57 -5.11 -2.54 -4.16
CA TYR A 57 -4.41 -3.84 -4.14
C TYR A 57 -5.15 -4.98 -4.85
N ASP A 58 -6.44 -4.87 -5.10
CA ASP A 58 -7.21 -5.84 -5.89
C ASP A 58 -6.98 -5.73 -7.40
N ILE A 59 -6.80 -6.88 -8.07
CA ILE A 59 -7.00 -7.02 -9.51
C ILE A 59 -8.51 -7.14 -9.79
N ASN A 60 -9.03 -6.27 -10.64
CA ASN A 60 -10.45 -6.19 -10.93
C ASN A 60 -10.72 -5.73 -12.37
N GLY A 61 -12.00 -5.67 -12.76
CA GLY A 61 -12.41 -5.36 -14.13
C GLY A 61 -12.01 -3.99 -14.66
N ASN A 62 -11.47 -3.08 -13.84
CA ASN A 62 -10.94 -1.80 -14.31
C ASN A 62 -9.43 -1.87 -14.63
N ASN A 63 -8.64 -2.61 -13.86
CA ASN A 63 -7.18 -2.63 -13.99
C ASN A 63 -6.64 -3.88 -14.71
N GLU A 64 -7.36 -5.01 -14.65
CA GLU A 64 -7.01 -6.24 -15.37
C GLU A 64 -6.96 -6.05 -16.90
N PRO A 65 -7.89 -5.31 -17.54
CA PRO A 65 -7.81 -5.08 -18.99
C PRO A 65 -6.60 -4.24 -19.38
N VAL A 66 -6.23 -3.24 -18.56
CA VAL A 66 -5.05 -2.39 -18.77
C VAL A 66 -3.78 -3.23 -18.73
N PHE A 67 -3.67 -4.12 -17.74
CA PHE A 67 -2.56 -5.06 -17.64
C PHE A 67 -2.48 -5.96 -18.87
N THR A 68 -3.60 -6.63 -19.18
CA THR A 68 -3.68 -7.59 -20.29
C THR A 68 -3.31 -6.96 -21.62
N ALA A 69 -3.87 -5.79 -21.94
CA ALA A 69 -3.60 -5.09 -23.19
C ALA A 69 -2.12 -4.67 -23.34
N ALA A 70 -1.44 -4.37 -22.24
CA ALA A 70 -0.03 -3.99 -22.26
C ALA A 70 0.94 -5.18 -22.32
N THR A 71 0.50 -6.38 -21.91
CA THR A 71 1.40 -7.53 -21.71
C THR A 71 1.09 -8.75 -22.59
N GLU A 72 -0.06 -8.80 -23.27
CA GLU A 72 -0.50 -10.00 -24.01
C GLU A 72 0.44 -10.46 -25.13
N ASP A 73 1.17 -9.52 -25.75
CA ASP A 73 2.07 -9.79 -26.87
C ASP A 73 3.52 -10.06 -26.44
N LEU A 74 3.83 -10.10 -25.14
CA LEU A 74 5.17 -10.38 -24.64
C LEU A 74 5.54 -11.85 -24.86
N THR A 75 6.69 -12.10 -25.51
CA THR A 75 7.20 -13.46 -25.77
C THR A 75 8.35 -13.86 -24.85
N ASP A 76 9.07 -12.88 -24.31
CA ASP A 76 10.33 -13.09 -23.61
C ASP A 76 10.15 -13.14 -22.08
N VAL A 77 8.94 -12.86 -21.59
CA VAL A 77 8.55 -12.96 -20.18
C VAL A 77 7.03 -13.17 -20.10
N THR A 78 6.59 -14.06 -19.21
CA THR A 78 5.19 -14.18 -18.82
C THR A 78 4.98 -13.40 -17.53
N LEU A 79 4.02 -12.47 -17.52
CA LEU A 79 3.67 -11.66 -16.35
C LEU A 79 2.28 -12.03 -15.85
N THR A 80 2.17 -12.36 -14.56
CA THR A 80 0.90 -12.62 -13.88
C THR A 80 0.68 -11.53 -12.83
N PRO A 81 -0.35 -10.67 -12.97
CA PRO A 81 -0.59 -9.61 -12.01
C PRO A 81 -1.05 -10.20 -10.67
N ALA A 82 -0.44 -9.74 -9.58
CA ALA A 82 -0.80 -10.12 -8.22
C ALA A 82 -1.58 -9.01 -7.52
N LEU A 83 -1.09 -7.76 -7.59
CA LEU A 83 -1.73 -6.61 -6.94
C LEU A 83 -1.67 -5.37 -7.82
N TYR A 84 -2.69 -4.50 -7.70
CA TYR A 84 -2.68 -3.16 -8.26
C TYR A 84 -2.17 -2.15 -7.23
N LEU A 85 -0.94 -1.67 -7.41
CA LEU A 85 -0.24 -0.83 -6.42
C LEU A 85 -0.68 0.63 -6.47
N GLY A 86 -1.05 1.14 -7.64
CA GLY A 86 -1.48 2.53 -7.77
C GLY A 86 -1.53 3.07 -9.18
N SER A 87 -1.93 4.34 -9.29
CA SER A 87 -1.97 5.10 -10.54
C SER A 87 -1.42 6.51 -10.37
N GLN A 88 -1.01 7.12 -11.47
CA GLN A 88 -0.62 8.52 -11.53
C GLN A 88 -1.27 9.19 -12.74
N LEU A 89 -2.05 10.24 -12.50
CA LEU A 89 -2.69 11.01 -13.56
C LEU A 89 -1.66 11.91 -14.28
N VAL A 90 -1.56 11.74 -15.60
CA VAL A 90 -0.68 12.50 -16.50
C VAL A 90 -1.46 12.96 -17.74
N ALA A 91 -0.84 13.04 -18.93
CA ALA A 91 -1.54 13.21 -20.21
C ALA A 91 -2.19 11.88 -20.69
N GLY A 92 -2.81 11.17 -19.76
CA GLY A 92 -3.12 9.74 -19.75
C GLY A 92 -3.05 9.25 -18.31
N THR A 93 -2.85 7.96 -18.10
CA THR A 93 -2.70 7.37 -16.75
C THR A 93 -1.50 6.44 -16.73
N ASN A 94 -0.60 6.62 -15.77
CA ASN A 94 0.37 5.59 -15.42
C ASN A 94 -0.26 4.65 -14.39
N HIS A 95 0.00 3.36 -14.52
CA HIS A 95 -0.44 2.30 -13.61
C HIS A 95 0.78 1.53 -13.12
N CYS A 96 0.75 1.09 -11.86
CA CYS A 96 1.78 0.22 -11.30
C CYS A 96 1.12 -1.04 -10.73
N PHE A 97 1.66 -2.20 -11.11
CA PHE A 97 1.23 -3.50 -10.62
C PHE A 97 2.41 -4.24 -9.99
N LEU A 98 2.14 -5.01 -8.93
CA LEU A 98 3.01 -6.09 -8.52
C LEU A 98 2.66 -7.32 -9.36
N ALA A 99 3.65 -7.94 -10.01
CA ALA A 99 3.44 -9.12 -10.81
C ALA A 99 4.51 -10.18 -10.54
N HIS A 100 4.11 -11.44 -10.71
CA HIS A 100 5.04 -12.55 -10.83
C HIS A 100 5.52 -12.62 -12.28
N ALA A 101 6.82 -12.52 -12.48
CA ALA A 101 7.48 -12.66 -13.78
C ALA A 101 8.08 -14.06 -13.90
N ALA A 102 7.92 -14.68 -15.07
CA ALA A 102 8.53 -15.96 -15.41
C ALA A 102 9.17 -15.88 -16.81
N GLU A 103 10.48 -16.08 -16.88
CA GLU A 103 11.23 -16.10 -18.13
C GLU A 103 11.21 -17.51 -18.77
N PRO A 104 11.43 -17.62 -20.10
CA PRO A 104 11.39 -18.90 -20.81
C PRO A 104 12.37 -19.96 -20.31
N ASP A 105 13.45 -19.56 -19.63
CA ASP A 105 14.45 -20.46 -19.06
C ASP A 105 14.07 -20.97 -17.64
N GLY A 106 12.94 -20.51 -17.10
CA GLY A 106 12.43 -20.89 -15.79
C GLY A 106 12.80 -19.96 -14.64
N LEU A 107 13.54 -18.87 -14.90
CA LEU A 107 13.77 -17.83 -13.90
C LEU A 107 12.44 -17.16 -13.51
N THR A 108 12.18 -17.06 -12.21
CA THR A 108 10.96 -16.43 -11.66
C THR A 108 11.30 -15.38 -10.61
N TYR A 109 10.59 -14.25 -10.61
CA TYR A 109 10.81 -13.15 -9.67
C TYR A 109 9.58 -12.24 -9.52
N TRP A 110 9.57 -11.43 -8.47
CA TRP A 110 8.62 -10.32 -8.33
C TRP A 110 9.08 -9.10 -9.12
N ALA A 111 8.14 -8.43 -9.78
CA ALA A 111 8.41 -7.19 -10.48
C ALA A 111 7.32 -6.15 -10.26
N ALA A 112 7.74 -4.88 -10.19
CA ALA A 112 6.86 -3.74 -10.39
C ALA A 112 6.72 -3.49 -11.91
N VAL A 113 5.48 -3.57 -12.41
CA VAL A 113 5.12 -3.43 -13.82
C VAL A 113 4.44 -2.09 -14.03
N TYR A 114 5.02 -1.24 -14.87
CA TYR A 114 4.52 0.10 -15.16
C TYR A 114 3.90 0.12 -16.53
N ILE A 115 2.65 0.56 -16.58
CA ILE A 115 1.86 0.63 -17.81
C ILE A 115 1.38 2.06 -17.98
N TYR A 116 1.50 2.58 -19.19
CA TYR A 116 0.89 3.84 -19.57
C TYR A 116 -0.36 3.57 -20.40
N GLU A 117 -1.49 4.14 -19.97
CA GLU A 117 -2.75 4.18 -20.70
C GLU A 117 -2.93 5.59 -21.29
N ASP A 118 -3.07 5.70 -22.61
CA ASP A 118 -3.35 6.98 -23.26
C ASP A 118 -4.83 7.39 -23.14
N LEU A 119 -5.15 8.63 -23.51
CA LEU A 119 -6.54 9.15 -23.46
C LEU A 119 -7.54 8.42 -24.38
N SER A 120 -7.07 7.52 -25.24
CA SER A 120 -7.89 6.67 -26.12
C SER A 120 -8.02 5.23 -25.60
N GLY A 121 -7.38 4.89 -24.47
CA GLY A 121 -7.39 3.57 -23.85
C GLY A 121 -6.32 2.61 -24.41
N ASN A 122 -5.36 3.10 -25.21
CA ASN A 122 -4.24 2.25 -25.65
C ASN A 122 -3.24 2.10 -24.49
N CYS A 123 -2.81 0.86 -24.23
CA CYS A 123 -1.94 0.53 -23.11
C CYS A 123 -0.55 0.10 -23.61
N GLU A 124 0.50 0.57 -22.95
CA GLU A 124 1.89 0.23 -23.27
C GLU A 124 2.67 -0.10 -21.99
N LEU A 125 3.39 -1.21 -21.98
CA LEU A 125 4.38 -1.49 -20.95
C LEU A 125 5.53 -0.50 -21.07
N THR A 126 5.69 0.39 -20.08
CA THR A 126 6.74 1.42 -20.09
C THR A 126 7.97 1.03 -19.29
N LYS A 127 7.80 0.21 -18.24
CA LYS A 127 8.91 -0.24 -17.39
C LYS A 127 8.56 -1.56 -16.73
N LEU A 128 9.54 -2.45 -16.67
CA LEU A 128 9.50 -3.66 -15.85
C LEU A 128 10.69 -3.58 -14.88
N VAL A 129 10.41 -3.59 -13.58
CA VAL A 129 11.44 -3.43 -12.54
C VAL A 129 11.41 -4.64 -11.63
N PRO A 130 12.40 -5.55 -11.72
CA PRO A 130 12.56 -6.60 -10.73
C PRO A 130 12.68 -6.01 -9.32
N ILE A 131 12.00 -6.62 -8.35
CA ILE A 131 12.08 -6.25 -6.94
C ILE A 131 13.25 -7.01 -6.34
N ASP A 132 14.20 -6.26 -5.79
CA ASP A 132 15.28 -6.82 -4.97
C ASP A 132 14.68 -7.23 -3.62
N ILE A 133 14.51 -8.53 -3.43
CA ILE A 133 13.99 -9.16 -2.22
C ILE A 133 15.08 -9.70 -1.32
N ASP A 134 16.35 -9.36 -1.56
CA ASP A 134 17.43 -9.77 -0.69
C ASP A 134 17.64 -8.74 0.42
N ALA A 135 17.85 -9.20 1.66
CA ALA A 135 17.92 -8.38 2.88
C ALA A 135 19.06 -7.35 2.94
N ASP A 136 19.93 -7.29 1.92
CA ASP A 136 21.31 -6.79 1.97
C ASP A 136 22.14 -7.49 3.06
N SER A 137 23.00 -8.43 2.65
CA SER A 137 24.34 -8.42 3.28
C SER A 137 24.97 -7.07 2.95
N ASP A 138 25.74 -6.42 3.83
CA ASP A 138 26.43 -5.12 3.62
C ASP A 138 27.43 -5.05 2.42
N GLY A 139 27.10 -5.63 1.27
CA GLY A 139 27.90 -5.73 0.06
C GLY A 139 27.55 -4.65 -0.96
N PRO A 140 28.44 -4.40 -1.94
CA PRO A 140 28.23 -3.38 -2.94
C PRO A 140 26.93 -3.63 -3.70
N GLN A 141 26.20 -2.54 -3.98
CA GLN A 141 25.07 -2.46 -4.91
C GLN A 141 25.27 -3.46 -6.04
N ILE A 142 24.47 -4.53 -6.08
CA ILE A 142 24.54 -5.48 -7.18
C ILE A 142 24.07 -4.69 -8.42
N PRO A 143 24.93 -4.48 -9.43
CA PRO A 143 24.48 -3.83 -10.64
C PRO A 143 23.37 -4.68 -11.24
N ALA A 144 22.34 -4.04 -11.81
CA ALA A 144 21.12 -4.66 -12.34
C ALA A 144 21.33 -5.75 -13.42
N GLU A 145 22.58 -6.09 -13.73
CA GLU A 145 23.02 -7.12 -14.67
C GLU A 145 23.39 -8.46 -13.98
N ASP A 146 23.40 -8.55 -12.64
CA ASP A 146 23.66 -9.81 -11.91
C ASP A 146 22.43 -10.37 -11.17
N PHE A 147 21.24 -10.25 -11.78
CA PHE A 147 20.10 -11.13 -11.48
C PHE A 147 20.32 -12.57 -11.98
N SER A 148 21.53 -12.91 -12.45
CA SER A 148 21.90 -14.17 -13.09
C SER A 148 21.92 -15.39 -12.15
N LYS A 149 21.72 -15.16 -10.85
CA LYS A 149 21.59 -16.20 -9.83
C LYS A 149 20.33 -15.91 -9.03
N PRO A 150 19.15 -16.42 -9.42
CA PRO A 150 18.01 -16.38 -8.53
C PRO A 150 18.44 -17.06 -7.23
N TYR A 151 18.45 -16.30 -6.15
CA TYR A 151 18.31 -16.90 -4.84
C TYR A 151 17.04 -17.74 -4.90
N ASN A 152 17.10 -18.95 -4.36
CA ASN A 152 16.01 -19.94 -4.43
C ASN A 152 14.88 -19.56 -3.46
N TRP A 153 14.41 -18.32 -3.54
CA TRP A 153 13.29 -17.80 -2.78
C TRP A 153 12.04 -18.57 -3.17
N ASN A 154 11.39 -19.15 -2.18
CA ASN A 154 10.10 -19.77 -2.36
C ASN A 154 9.04 -18.67 -2.44
N ILE A 155 8.63 -18.35 -3.67
CA ILE A 155 7.56 -17.40 -3.94
C ILE A 155 6.22 -18.08 -3.62
N PRO A 156 5.31 -17.41 -2.88
CA PRO A 156 4.03 -17.99 -2.52
C PRO A 156 3.15 -18.28 -3.74
N ASP A 157 2.48 -19.42 -3.72
CA ASP A 157 1.58 -19.91 -4.76
C ASP A 157 0.10 -19.86 -4.36
N THR A 158 -0.23 -19.48 -3.12
CA THR A 158 -1.60 -19.49 -2.57
C THR A 158 -1.93 -18.25 -1.73
N ALA A 159 -3.21 -17.85 -1.74
CA ALA A 159 -3.73 -16.74 -0.94
C ALA A 159 -3.79 -17.04 0.57
N ASP A 160 -3.97 -18.30 0.97
CA ASP A 160 -3.98 -18.68 2.38
C ASP A 160 -2.60 -18.47 3.02
N LEU A 161 -1.53 -18.80 2.30
CA LEU A 161 -0.15 -18.55 2.73
C LEU A 161 0.15 -17.05 2.86
N GLN A 162 -0.38 -16.22 1.95
CA GLN A 162 -0.27 -14.77 2.03
C GLN A 162 -0.85 -14.23 3.35
N ALA A 163 -2.08 -14.62 3.69
CA ALA A 163 -2.75 -14.16 4.90
C ALA A 163 -2.05 -14.64 6.19
N GLU A 164 -1.59 -15.90 6.21
CA GLU A 164 -0.82 -16.43 7.35
C GLU A 164 0.45 -15.61 7.59
N LYS A 165 1.24 -15.39 6.54
CA LYS A 165 2.51 -14.66 6.65
C LYS A 165 2.31 -13.18 6.94
N LEU A 166 1.23 -12.58 6.48
CA LEU A 166 0.90 -11.21 6.85
C LEU A 166 0.63 -11.03 8.35
N ASN A 167 0.00 -12.02 8.99
CA ASN A 167 -0.17 -12.00 10.45
C ASN A 167 1.16 -12.15 11.19
N MET A 168 2.06 -13.02 10.69
CA MET A 168 3.43 -13.13 11.21
C MET A 168 4.16 -11.77 11.16
N TYR A 169 3.99 -11.00 10.07
CA TYR A 169 4.55 -9.66 10.00
C TYR A 169 4.03 -8.75 11.12
N LEU A 170 2.71 -8.73 11.32
CA LEU A 170 2.09 -7.90 12.35
C LEU A 170 2.59 -8.27 13.75
N ASP A 171 2.72 -9.57 14.04
CA ASP A 171 3.24 -10.06 15.31
C ASP A 171 4.70 -9.65 15.54
N ALA A 172 5.54 -9.69 14.49
CA ALA A 172 6.95 -9.28 14.57
C ALA A 172 7.13 -7.78 14.79
N THR A 173 6.19 -6.96 14.29
CA THR A 173 6.32 -5.50 14.23
C THR A 173 5.54 -4.77 15.33
N GLU A 174 4.65 -5.44 16.07
CA GLU A 174 3.83 -4.83 17.15
C GLU A 174 4.69 -4.13 18.22
N ALA A 175 5.92 -4.61 18.46
CA ALA A 175 6.84 -4.05 19.45
C ALA A 175 7.83 -3.02 18.89
N ILE A 176 7.85 -2.82 17.57
CA ILE A 176 8.82 -1.95 16.89
C ILE A 176 8.20 -0.57 16.71
N CYS A 177 8.82 0.44 17.32
CA CYS A 177 8.44 1.82 17.07
C CYS A 177 9.04 2.26 15.74
N PHE A 178 8.27 2.13 14.67
CA PHE A 178 8.61 2.80 13.43
C PHE A 178 8.25 4.28 13.55
N GLU A 179 9.08 5.17 13.01
CA GLU A 179 8.69 6.58 12.77
C GLU A 179 7.70 6.69 11.58
N CYS A 180 6.99 5.59 11.29
CA CYS A 180 6.05 5.41 10.20
C CYS A 180 4.86 4.58 10.70
N VAL A 181 3.67 4.83 10.14
CA VAL A 181 2.58 3.86 10.10
C VAL A 181 2.86 2.92 8.93
N VAL A 182 2.92 1.62 9.19
CA VAL A 182 3.24 0.61 8.18
C VAL A 182 2.02 -0.22 7.85
N ASP A 183 1.72 -0.36 6.57
CA ASP A 183 0.70 -1.26 6.03
C ASP A 183 1.42 -2.39 5.28
N PRO A 184 1.44 -3.62 5.81
CA PRO A 184 2.05 -4.72 5.10
C PRO A 184 1.10 -5.17 3.97
N VAL A 185 1.63 -5.19 2.74
CA VAL A 185 0.83 -5.32 1.51
C VAL A 185 0.89 -6.73 0.94
N ALA A 186 2.08 -7.34 0.91
CA ALA A 186 2.25 -8.67 0.33
C ALA A 186 3.39 -9.44 0.99
N TYR A 187 3.25 -10.76 1.08
CA TYR A 187 4.37 -11.67 1.31
C TYR A 187 5.04 -11.99 -0.03
N LEU A 188 6.34 -11.72 -0.13
CA LEU A 188 7.13 -11.91 -1.35
C LEU A 188 7.79 -13.28 -1.38
N GLY A 189 8.01 -13.93 -0.24
CA GLY A 189 8.52 -15.29 -0.19
C GLY A 189 9.50 -15.49 0.95
N SER A 190 10.16 -16.65 0.94
CA SER A 190 11.22 -16.95 1.91
C SER A 190 12.45 -17.63 1.32
N ASN A 191 13.57 -17.43 2.01
CA ASN A 191 14.78 -18.22 1.83
C ASN A 191 15.15 -18.91 3.16
N GLY A 192 14.64 -20.13 3.34
CA GLY A 192 14.68 -20.79 4.65
C GLY A 192 13.77 -20.05 5.63
N ASP A 193 14.38 -19.54 6.69
CA ASP A 193 13.71 -18.86 7.80
C ASP A 193 13.61 -17.33 7.64
N ASP A 194 14.23 -16.79 6.58
CA ASP A 194 14.13 -15.37 6.21
C ASP A 194 12.89 -15.15 5.34
N HIS A 195 11.96 -14.34 5.84
CA HIS A 195 10.69 -14.00 5.22
C HIS A 195 10.68 -12.55 4.73
N CYS A 196 10.31 -12.35 3.46
CA CYS A 196 10.32 -11.05 2.81
C CYS A 196 8.91 -10.55 2.53
N PHE A 197 8.69 -9.26 2.78
CA PHE A 197 7.38 -8.59 2.69
C PHE A 197 7.48 -7.28 1.92
N LEU A 198 6.48 -6.98 1.10
CA LEU A 198 6.24 -5.64 0.57
C LEU A 198 5.35 -4.87 1.55
N GLU A 199 5.73 -3.65 1.87
CA GLU A 199 4.99 -2.77 2.76
C GLU A 199 4.88 -1.35 2.20
N TYR A 200 3.82 -0.67 2.61
CA TYR A 200 3.61 0.75 2.37
C TYR A 200 3.79 1.51 3.68
N CYS A 201 4.74 2.46 3.69
CA CYS A 201 5.11 3.22 4.87
C CYS A 201 4.62 4.66 4.74
N THR A 202 3.86 5.11 5.73
CA THR A 202 3.44 6.52 5.89
C THR A 202 4.20 7.13 7.07
N PRO A 203 5.23 7.97 6.83
CA PRO A 203 5.97 8.63 7.88
C PRO A 203 5.08 9.42 8.84
N VAL A 204 5.40 9.39 10.13
CA VAL A 204 4.73 10.20 11.15
C VAL A 204 5.11 11.67 11.02
N ASP A 205 6.35 11.96 10.58
CA ASP A 205 6.77 13.31 10.23
C ASP A 205 6.36 13.62 8.78
N PRO A 206 5.42 14.55 8.55
CA PRO A 206 4.92 14.87 7.21
C PRO A 206 5.95 15.58 6.33
N ALA A 207 7.14 15.93 6.84
CA ALA A 207 8.25 16.39 6.02
C ALA A 207 8.78 15.28 5.08
N TYR A 208 8.47 14.02 5.38
CA TYR A 208 8.79 12.87 4.55
C TYR A 208 7.52 12.37 3.86
N GLY A 209 7.59 12.19 2.53
CA GLY A 209 6.53 11.56 1.77
C GLY A 209 6.43 10.07 2.06
N PRO A 210 5.26 9.44 1.83
CA PRO A 210 5.14 8.01 1.95
C PRO A 210 6.04 7.28 0.97
N PHE A 211 6.38 6.03 1.27
CA PHE A 211 7.28 5.23 0.44
C PHE A 211 6.94 3.74 0.53
N TRP A 212 7.37 2.99 -0.48
CA TRP A 212 7.32 1.53 -0.47
C TRP A 212 8.61 0.97 0.10
N SER A 213 8.52 -0.16 0.78
CA SER A 213 9.68 -0.84 1.35
C SER A 213 9.53 -2.35 1.18
N VAL A 214 10.67 -3.01 1.10
CA VAL A 214 10.78 -4.45 1.22
C VAL A 214 11.42 -4.74 2.56
N THR A 215 10.76 -5.54 3.40
CA THR A 215 11.16 -5.80 4.79
C THR A 215 11.36 -7.28 5.02
N HIS A 216 12.33 -7.59 5.88
CA HIS A 216 12.75 -8.94 6.23
C HIS A 216 12.48 -9.27 7.69
N ILE A 217 11.89 -10.44 7.90
CA ILE A 217 11.62 -11.01 9.21
C ILE A 217 12.24 -12.40 9.27
N LEU A 218 13.09 -12.62 10.26
CA LEU A 218 13.67 -13.92 10.55
C LEU A 218 12.80 -14.68 11.56
N GLU A 219 12.44 -15.92 11.24
CA GLU A 219 11.76 -16.85 12.14
C GLU A 219 12.76 -17.82 12.79
N TYR A 220 12.91 -17.78 14.10
CA TYR A 220 13.80 -18.70 14.81
C TYR A 220 13.14 -20.06 15.08
N GLU A 221 13.96 -21.09 15.34
CA GLU A 221 13.47 -22.44 15.67
C GLU A 221 12.49 -22.48 16.86
N ASP A 222 12.59 -21.52 17.79
CA ASP A 222 11.70 -21.41 18.94
C ASP A 222 10.38 -20.65 18.66
N GLY A 223 10.18 -20.24 17.40
CA GLY A 223 9.03 -19.48 16.90
C GLY A 223 9.10 -17.98 17.20
N SER A 224 10.22 -17.47 17.74
CA SER A 224 10.41 -16.03 17.88
C SER A 224 10.70 -15.37 16.54
N LEU A 225 10.26 -14.12 16.39
CA LEU A 225 10.38 -13.34 15.17
C LEU A 225 11.28 -12.14 15.42
N GLU A 226 12.13 -11.82 14.45
CA GLU A 226 12.99 -10.63 14.48
C GLU A 226 12.93 -9.89 13.14
N TYR A 227 12.67 -8.59 13.21
CA TYR A 227 12.92 -7.69 12.07
C TYR A 227 14.43 -7.56 11.88
N ILE A 228 14.94 -7.97 10.71
CA ILE A 228 16.38 -7.98 10.43
C ILE A 228 16.82 -6.90 9.44
N GLY A 229 15.87 -6.20 8.82
CA GLY A 229 16.19 -5.10 7.91
C GLY A 229 15.10 -4.86 6.87
N GLY A 230 15.31 -3.83 6.07
CA GLY A 230 14.45 -3.50 4.96
C GLY A 230 15.08 -2.42 4.08
N LYS A 231 14.58 -2.31 2.85
CA LYS A 231 15.04 -1.37 1.84
C LYS A 231 13.87 -0.60 1.29
N THR A 232 14.05 0.71 1.15
CA THR A 232 13.11 1.51 0.37
C THR A 232 13.09 1.03 -1.08
N LEU A 233 11.90 0.68 -1.55
CA LEU A 233 11.63 0.33 -2.93
C LEU A 233 11.18 1.60 -3.66
N ASP A 234 12.03 2.11 -4.54
CA ASP A 234 11.65 3.23 -5.40
C ASP A 234 10.74 2.72 -6.53
N ILE A 235 9.43 2.76 -6.29
CA ILE A 235 8.43 2.54 -7.34
C ILE A 235 7.99 3.83 -8.05
N GLY A 236 8.82 4.89 -7.97
CA GLY A 236 8.49 6.25 -8.39
C GLY A 236 8.13 7.15 -7.21
N TYR A 237 8.38 8.45 -7.36
CA TYR A 237 8.06 9.46 -6.34
C TYR A 237 6.55 9.48 -6.05
N LEU A 238 6.16 8.99 -4.87
CA LEU A 238 4.84 9.20 -4.30
C LEU A 238 4.74 10.64 -3.79
N ASN A 239 3.61 11.31 -4.04
CA ASN A 239 3.34 12.67 -3.56
C ASN A 239 2.48 12.64 -2.30
#